data_AF-A0A9E4ZCQ4-F1
#
_entry.id   AF-A0A9E4ZCQ4-F1
#
_cell.length_a   1.000
_cell.length_b   1.000
_cell.length_c   1.000
_cell.angle_alpha   90.00
_cell.angle_beta   90.00
_cell.angle_gamma   90.00
#
_symmetry.space_group_name_H-M   'P 1'
#
loop_
_entity.id
_entity.type
_entity.pdbx_description
1 polymer ?
#
loop_
_entity_poly.entity_id
_entity_poly.type
_entity_poly.pdbx_seq_one_letter_code
_entity_poly.pdbx_strand_id
1 'polypeptide(L)'
;MILTASNNRDRALIAILYDSGCRICEIGNLKIKHIVFDQYGGTIHVDGKTGRRRVRIISSCPYLASWLEIHPYREDPESYVWINIGVCTHNKHMTYNAFAAVIKRLSKKAGIKKRVHPHLFRHSRSTELAQHLTQAQMESHLE
;
A
#
# COMPACT_ATOMS: atom_id res chain seq x y z
N MET A 1 -9.07 -6.26 8.14
CA MET A 1 -8.19 -6.90 7.12
C MET A 1 -6.73 -6.95 7.55
N ILE A 2 -6.13 -5.87 8.08
CA ILE A 2 -4.71 -5.86 8.52
C ILE A 2 -4.45 -6.94 9.57
N LEU A 3 -5.23 -6.97 10.66
CA LEU A 3 -5.09 -7.98 11.73
C LEU A 3 -5.29 -9.43 11.24
N THR A 4 -6.00 -9.58 10.12
CA THR A 4 -6.31 -10.88 9.51
C THR A 4 -5.13 -11.46 8.71
N ALA A 5 -4.20 -10.61 8.28
CA ALA A 5 -3.02 -11.02 7.52
C ALA A 5 -2.00 -11.73 8.41
N SER A 6 -1.48 -12.84 7.90
CA SER A 6 -0.54 -13.72 8.62
C SER A 6 0.93 -13.33 8.47
N ASN A 7 1.27 -12.37 7.60
CA ASN A 7 2.64 -11.94 7.34
C ASN A 7 2.73 -10.41 7.24
N ASN A 8 3.93 -9.87 7.49
CA ASN A 8 4.17 -8.42 7.53
C ASN A 8 3.94 -7.75 6.16
N ARG A 9 4.33 -8.40 5.05
CA ARG A 9 4.10 -7.88 3.69
C ARG A 9 2.63 -7.61 3.43
N ASP A 10 1.76 -8.57 3.70
CA ASP A 10 0.31 -8.46 3.47
C ASP A 10 -0.32 -7.39 4.38
N ARG A 11 0.16 -7.27 5.63
CA ARG A 11 -0.25 -6.20 6.56
C ARG A 11 0.11 -4.82 6.01
N ALA A 12 1.38 -4.65 5.63
CA ALA A 12 1.90 -3.41 5.05
C ALA A 12 1.16 -3.02 3.77
N LEU A 13 0.91 -3.99 2.88
CA LEU A 13 0.19 -3.76 1.62
C LEU A 13 -1.23 -3.24 1.84
N ILE A 14 -2.00 -3.85 2.75
CA ILE A 14 -3.36 -3.39 3.02
C ILE A 14 -3.34 -2.03 3.73
N ALA A 15 -2.41 -1.85 4.68
CA ALA A 15 -2.29 -0.58 5.40
C ALA A 15 -1.98 0.57 4.43
N ILE A 16 -0.98 0.41 3.55
CA ILE A 16 -0.58 1.47 2.62
C ILE A 16 -1.65 1.77 1.58
N LEU A 17 -2.36 0.74 1.07
CA LEU A 17 -3.45 0.92 0.12
C LEU A 17 -4.59 1.75 0.72
N TYR A 18 -4.87 1.55 2.00
CA TYR A 18 -5.88 2.31 2.73
C TYR A 18 -5.41 3.73 3.05
N ASP A 19 -4.22 3.87 3.64
CA ASP A 19 -3.67 5.14 4.13
C ASP A 19 -3.38 6.14 2.99
N SER A 20 -2.75 5.65 1.90
CA SER A 20 -2.32 6.50 0.78
C SER A 20 -3.43 6.84 -0.22
N GLY A 21 -4.53 6.08 -0.28
CA GLY A 21 -5.57 6.22 -1.30
C GLY A 21 -5.07 6.08 -2.76
N CYS A 22 -3.84 5.58 -2.98
CA CYS A 22 -3.23 5.47 -4.29
C CYS A 22 -3.77 4.28 -5.10
N ARG A 23 -3.54 4.31 -6.41
CA ARG A 23 -3.86 3.16 -7.27
C ARG A 23 -2.91 2.01 -6.97
N ILE A 24 -3.40 0.78 -7.09
CA ILE A 24 -2.56 -0.39 -6.83
C ILE A 24 -1.39 -0.53 -7.81
N CYS A 25 -1.50 0.00 -9.03
CA CYS A 25 -0.36 0.01 -9.95
C CYS A 25 0.72 1.01 -9.48
N GLU A 26 0.35 2.10 -8.82
CA GLU A 26 1.32 3.06 -8.26
C GLU A 26 2.02 2.43 -7.05
N ILE A 27 1.24 1.85 -6.12
CA ILE A 27 1.78 1.18 -4.94
C ILE A 27 2.59 -0.07 -5.31
N GLY A 28 2.07 -0.88 -6.22
CA GLY A 28 2.67 -2.15 -6.62
C GLY A 28 4.04 -1.99 -7.27
N ASN A 29 4.31 -0.84 -7.90
CA ASN A 29 5.58 -0.54 -8.55
C ASN A 29 6.55 0.26 -7.65
N LEU A 30 6.23 0.43 -6.36
CA LEU A 30 7.16 1.07 -5.43
C LEU A 30 8.45 0.27 -5.32
N LYS A 31 9.56 1.01 -5.37
CA LYS A 31 10.92 0.55 -5.08
C LYS A 31 11.33 1.04 -3.71
N ILE A 32 12.32 0.41 -3.10
CA ILE A 32 12.80 0.76 -1.76
C ILE A 32 13.22 2.24 -1.70
N LYS A 33 13.91 2.74 -2.73
CA LYS A 33 14.29 4.17 -2.83
C LYS A 33 13.13 5.17 -2.83
N HIS A 34 11.92 4.72 -3.11
CA HIS A 34 10.73 5.59 -3.13
C HIS A 34 10.15 5.81 -1.73
N ILE A 35 10.66 5.13 -0.71
CA ILE A 35 10.16 5.21 0.66
C ILE A 35 11.16 6.00 1.50
N VAL A 36 10.66 7.04 2.16
CA VAL A 36 11.43 7.86 3.10
C VAL A 36 10.68 7.91 4.41
N PHE A 37 11.36 7.62 5.51
CA PHE A 37 10.82 7.78 6.87
C PHE A 37 11.35 9.05 7.51
N ASP A 38 10.51 9.73 8.27
CA ASP A 38 10.86 10.92 9.06
C ASP A 38 10.19 10.88 10.44
N GLN A 39 10.39 11.93 11.24
CA GLN A 39 9.85 12.03 12.59
C GLN A 39 8.31 12.09 12.67
N TYR A 40 7.63 12.33 11.55
CA TYR A 40 6.17 12.44 11.45
C TYR A 40 5.52 11.21 10.79
N GLY A 41 6.32 10.20 10.40
CA GLY A 41 5.86 8.97 9.76
C GLY A 41 6.69 8.60 8.54
N GLY A 42 6.02 8.39 7.41
CA GLY A 42 6.66 8.07 6.13
C GLY A 42 6.10 8.87 4.97
N THR A 43 6.88 8.94 3.89
CA THR A 43 6.48 9.50 2.61
C THR A 43 6.83 8.51 1.52
N ILE A 44 5.88 8.26 0.61
CA ILE A 44 6.10 7.44 -0.59
C ILE A 44 6.09 8.32 -1.83
N HIS A 45 7.06 8.08 -2.71
CA HIS A 45 7.13 8.74 -4.01
C HIS A 45 6.46 7.82 -5.04
N VAL A 46 5.26 8.20 -5.46
CA VAL A 46 4.49 7.43 -6.45
C VAL A 46 4.60 8.07 -7.81
N ASP A 47 4.71 7.24 -8.85
CA ASP A 47 4.71 7.66 -10.24
C ASP A 47 3.39 7.21 -10.88
N GLY A 48 2.55 8.17 -11.24
CA GLY A 48 1.23 7.94 -11.80
C GLY A 48 1.05 8.64 -13.14
N LYS A 49 -0.12 8.42 -13.77
CA LYS A 49 -0.47 9.08 -15.05
C LYS A 49 -0.42 10.62 -14.97
N THR A 50 -0.66 11.18 -13.79
CA THR A 50 -0.65 12.62 -13.53
C THR A 50 0.72 13.15 -13.10
N GLY A 51 1.77 12.31 -13.15
CA GLY A 51 3.12 12.67 -12.75
C GLY A 51 3.53 12.08 -11.40
N ARG A 52 4.74 12.44 -10.98
CA ARG A 52 5.33 12.02 -9.71
C ARG A 52 4.86 12.92 -8.59
N ARG A 53 4.30 12.32 -7.55
CA ARG A 53 3.85 13.04 -6.34
C ARG A 53 4.32 12.32 -5.08
N ARG A 54 4.41 13.08 -4.00
CA ARG A 54 4.76 12.58 -2.67
C ARG A 54 3.49 12.37 -1.87
N VAL A 55 3.29 11.16 -1.37
CA VAL A 55 2.12 10.84 -0.55
C VAL A 55 2.58 10.53 0.86
N ARG A 56 2.05 11.30 1.81
CA ARG A 56 2.33 11.11 3.23
C ARG A 56 1.58 9.88 3.74
N ILE A 57 2.27 9.03 4.47
CA ILE A 57 1.73 7.86 5.15
C ILE A 57 2.05 7.93 6.64
N ILE A 58 1.03 7.82 7.48
CA ILE A 58 1.18 7.96 8.94
C ILE A 58 0.74 6.65 9.58
N SER A 59 -0.52 6.26 9.35
CA SER A 59 -1.08 5.06 9.97
C SER A 59 -0.46 3.76 9.44
N SER A 60 0.01 3.76 8.19
CA SER A 60 0.64 2.61 7.56
C SER A 60 2.15 2.50 7.79
N CYS A 61 2.78 3.58 8.29
CA CYS A 61 4.21 3.66 8.55
C CYS A 61 4.78 2.48 9.36
N PRO A 62 4.25 2.12 10.54
CA PRO A 62 4.82 1.02 11.34
C PRO A 62 4.77 -0.32 10.60
N TYR A 63 3.67 -0.59 9.88
CA TYR A 63 3.54 -1.84 9.12
C TYR A 63 4.54 -1.91 7.96
N LEU A 64 4.75 -0.78 7.27
CA LEU A 64 5.71 -0.70 6.18
C LEU A 64 7.15 -0.85 6.69
N ALA A 65 7.50 -0.19 7.78
CA ALA A 65 8.82 -0.31 8.42
C ALA A 65 9.11 -1.76 8.83
N SER A 66 8.17 -2.44 9.51
CA SER A 66 8.32 -3.85 9.90
C SER A 66 8.44 -4.81 8.71
N TRP A 67 7.88 -4.46 7.56
CA TRP A 67 8.06 -5.25 6.34
C TRP A 67 9.44 -5.02 5.71
N LEU A 68 9.88 -3.76 5.60
CA LEU A 68 11.17 -3.41 5.04
C LEU A 68 12.34 -3.93 5.88
N GLU A 69 12.18 -4.02 7.21
CA GLU A 69 13.19 -4.56 8.10
C GLU A 69 13.56 -6.01 7.78
N ILE A 70 12.57 -6.82 7.41
CA ILE A 70 12.74 -8.24 7.05
C ILE A 70 12.80 -8.47 5.54
N HIS A 71 12.84 -7.40 4.73
CA HIS A 71 12.80 -7.52 3.29
C HIS A 71 14.13 -8.11 2.78
N PRO A 72 14.12 -9.18 1.96
CA PRO A 72 15.33 -9.86 1.49
C PRO A 72 16.32 -8.94 0.76
N TYR A 73 15.81 -7.90 0.09
CA TYR A 73 16.61 -6.94 -0.67
C TYR A 73 16.57 -5.54 -0.05
N ARG A 74 16.42 -5.42 1.27
CA ARG A 74 16.27 -4.11 1.97
C ARG A 74 17.38 -3.10 1.67
N GLU A 75 18.56 -3.57 1.29
CA GLU A 75 19.72 -2.74 0.98
C GLU A 75 19.80 -2.33 -0.51
N ASP A 76 18.99 -2.94 -1.37
CA ASP A 76 18.93 -2.60 -2.80
C ASP A 76 17.84 -1.54 -3.04
N PRO A 77 18.21 -0.27 -3.32
CA PRO A 77 17.23 0.80 -3.52
C PRO A 77 16.37 0.59 -4.77
N GLU A 78 16.85 -0.18 -5.75
CA GLU A 78 16.15 -0.47 -7.00
C GLU A 78 15.21 -1.66 -6.90
N SER A 79 15.32 -2.47 -5.85
CA SER A 79 14.42 -3.59 -5.61
C SER A 79 13.00 -3.11 -5.34
N TYR A 80 12.03 -3.87 -5.87
CA TYR A 80 10.63 -3.68 -5.56
C TYR A 80 10.35 -3.96 -4.09
N VAL A 81 9.45 -3.16 -3.51
CA VAL A 81 8.98 -3.31 -2.13
C VAL A 81 8.10 -4.55 -1.99
N TRP A 82 7.37 -4.89 -3.05
CA TRP A 82 6.38 -5.96 -3.03
C TRP A 82 6.86 -7.16 -3.83
N ILE A 83 7.38 -8.14 -3.10
CA ILE A 83 7.84 -9.41 -3.66
C ILE A 83 6.92 -10.57 -3.26
N ASN A 84 6.95 -11.64 -4.05
CA ASN A 84 6.23 -12.87 -3.75
C ASN A 84 6.95 -13.67 -2.65
N ILE A 85 6.18 -14.13 -1.68
CA ILE A 85 6.66 -14.97 -0.57
C ILE A 85 6.45 -16.47 -0.83
N GLY A 86 5.73 -16.84 -1.89
CA GLY A 86 5.43 -18.23 -2.22
C GLY A 86 6.58 -18.94 -2.93
N VAL A 87 6.61 -20.26 -2.87
CA VAL A 87 7.74 -21.10 -3.34
C VAL A 87 8.04 -20.90 -4.83
N CYS A 88 7.04 -20.97 -5.71
CA CYS A 88 7.27 -20.97 -7.17
C CYS A 88 7.71 -19.61 -7.74
N THR A 89 7.42 -18.52 -7.04
CA THR A 89 7.72 -17.15 -7.50
C THR A 89 8.53 -16.38 -6.47
N HIS A 90 9.20 -17.08 -5.56
CA HIS A 90 9.87 -16.50 -4.41
C HIS A 90 10.77 -15.34 -4.81
N ASN A 91 10.65 -14.23 -4.08
CA ASN A 91 11.41 -13.00 -4.26
C ASN A 91 11.21 -12.27 -5.61
N LYS A 92 10.36 -12.76 -6.50
CA LYS A 92 9.98 -12.03 -7.72
C LYS A 92 8.97 -10.94 -7.40
N HIS A 93 9.00 -9.85 -8.17
CA HIS A 93 8.02 -8.78 -8.10
C HIS A 93 6.58 -9.31 -8.20
N MET A 94 5.70 -8.77 -7.37
CA MET A 94 4.29 -9.12 -7.38
C MET A 94 3.59 -8.57 -8.61
N THR A 95 2.87 -9.43 -9.33
CA THR A 95 1.98 -9.00 -10.41
C THR A 95 0.67 -8.45 -9.87
N TYR A 96 -0.07 -7.69 -10.68
CA TYR A 96 -1.42 -7.23 -10.37
C TYR A 96 -2.33 -8.37 -9.87
N ASN A 97 -2.26 -9.53 -10.53
CA ASN A 97 -3.03 -10.71 -10.15
C ASN A 97 -2.64 -11.25 -8.78
N ALA A 98 -1.35 -11.23 -8.43
CA ALA A 98 -0.88 -11.63 -7.10
C ALA A 98 -1.43 -10.68 -6.03
N PHE A 99 -1.42 -9.37 -6.26
CA PHE A 99 -2.03 -8.40 -5.36
C PHE A 99 -3.54 -8.62 -5.19
N ALA A 100 -4.27 -8.79 -6.30
CA ALA A 100 -5.71 -9.04 -6.27
C ALA A 100 -6.05 -10.33 -5.51
N ALA A 101 -5.23 -11.38 -5.67
CA ALA A 101 -5.37 -12.63 -4.94
C ALA A 101 -5.15 -12.46 -3.43
N VAL A 102 -4.15 -11.66 -3.01
CA VAL A 102 -3.92 -11.31 -1.60
C VAL A 102 -5.14 -10.60 -1.03
N ILE A 103 -5.64 -9.55 -1.70
CA ILE A 103 -6.82 -8.80 -1.25
C ILE A 103 -8.04 -9.70 -1.13
N LYS A 104 -8.31 -10.54 -2.14
CA LYS A 104 -9.43 -11.47 -2.14
C LYS A 104 -9.34 -12.46 -0.97
N ARG A 105 -8.15 -13.05 -0.75
CA ARG A 105 -7.89 -13.98 0.35
C ARG A 105 -8.13 -13.32 1.71
N LEU A 106 -7.56 -12.14 1.93
CA LEU A 106 -7.71 -11.41 3.20
C LEU A 106 -9.14 -10.96 3.44
N SER A 107 -9.86 -10.56 2.40
CA SER A 107 -11.27 -10.15 2.49
C SER A 107 -12.15 -11.32 2.91
N LYS A 108 -11.94 -12.50 2.31
CA LYS A 108 -12.64 -13.74 2.69
C LYS A 108 -12.33 -14.11 4.15
N LYS A 109 -11.06 -14.07 4.55
CA LYS A 109 -10.64 -14.40 5.91
C LYS A 109 -11.19 -13.39 6.95
N ALA A 110 -11.42 -12.15 6.55
CA ALA A 110 -12.02 -11.12 7.40
C ALA A 110 -13.55 -11.18 7.45
N GLY A 111 -14.20 -12.15 6.78
CA GLY A 111 -15.65 -12.29 6.76
C GLY A 111 -16.39 -11.25 5.90
N ILE A 112 -15.67 -10.51 5.04
CA ILE A 112 -16.27 -9.47 4.19
C ILE A 112 -17.01 -10.15 3.03
N LYS A 113 -18.35 -10.06 3.05
CA LYS A 113 -19.23 -10.64 2.01
C LYS A 113 -19.22 -9.85 0.71
N LYS A 114 -18.91 -8.54 0.77
CA LYS A 114 -18.82 -7.68 -0.42
C LYS A 114 -17.55 -8.01 -1.22
N ARG A 115 -17.64 -7.90 -2.55
CA ARG A 115 -16.48 -8.09 -3.43
C ARG A 115 -15.50 -6.94 -3.21
N VAL A 116 -14.34 -7.23 -2.63
CA VAL A 116 -13.26 -6.25 -2.44
C VAL A 116 -12.31 -6.31 -3.63
N HIS A 117 -12.04 -5.14 -4.21
CA HIS A 117 -11.07 -4.93 -5.27
C HIS A 117 -10.19 -3.72 -4.93
N PRO A 118 -8.99 -3.58 -5.50
CA PRO A 118 -8.05 -2.53 -5.13
C PRO A 118 -8.62 -1.11 -5.11
N HIS A 119 -9.43 -0.75 -6.10
CA HIS A 119 -10.04 0.58 -6.17
C HIS A 119 -10.99 0.90 -4.99
N LEU A 120 -11.55 -0.09 -4.30
CA LEU A 120 -12.42 0.16 -3.13
C LEU A 120 -11.66 0.79 -1.96
N PHE A 121 -10.36 0.49 -1.79
CA PHE A 121 -9.56 1.13 -0.74
C PHE A 121 -9.46 2.63 -0.96
N ARG A 122 -9.19 3.05 -2.20
CA ARG A 122 -9.19 4.46 -2.60
C ARG A 122 -10.55 5.11 -2.35
N HIS A 123 -11.65 4.49 -2.81
CA HIS A 123 -12.98 5.06 -2.59
C HIS A 123 -13.31 5.18 -1.10
N SER A 124 -12.99 4.17 -0.29
CA SER A 124 -13.23 4.20 1.15
C SER A 124 -12.46 5.33 1.82
N ARG A 125 -11.19 5.53 1.45
CA ARG A 125 -10.38 6.61 1.98
C ARG A 125 -10.88 7.99 1.53
N SER A 126 -11.27 8.15 0.26
CA SER A 126 -11.86 9.40 -0.22
C SER A 126 -13.17 9.74 0.50
N THR A 127 -14.04 8.76 0.75
CA THR A 127 -15.27 8.98 1.52
C THR A 127 -14.98 9.37 2.97
N GLU A 128 -14.03 8.70 3.63
CA GLU A 128 -13.63 9.02 5.00
C GLU A 128 -13.08 10.45 5.11
N LEU A 129 -12.18 10.82 4.18
CA LEU A 129 -11.60 12.16 4.11
C LEU A 129 -12.69 13.22 3.83
N ALA A 130 -13.64 12.95 2.94
CA ALA A 130 -14.75 13.85 2.66
C ALA A 130 -15.69 14.08 3.87
N GLN A 131 -15.73 13.15 4.82
CA GLN A 131 -16.49 13.32 6.06
C GLN A 131 -15.79 14.22 7.09
N HIS A 132 -14.47 14.38 6.98
CA HIS A 132 -13.64 15.05 8.00
C HIS A 132 -12.95 16.32 7.47
N LEU A 133 -12.92 16.55 6.16
CA LEU A 133 -12.25 17.68 5.50
C LEU A 133 -13.23 18.48 4.65
N THR A 134 -13.08 19.80 4.67
CA THR A 134 -13.79 20.70 3.75
C THR A 134 -13.31 20.48 2.32
N GLN A 135 -14.14 20.82 1.33
CA GLN A 135 -13.86 20.57 -0.10
C GLN A 135 -12.52 21.17 -0.57
N ALA A 136 -12.13 22.34 -0.05
CA ALA A 136 -10.83 22.97 -0.33
C ALA A 136 -9.62 22.20 0.21
N GLN A 137 -9.76 21.48 1.33
CA GLN A 137 -8.69 20.67 1.90
C GLN A 137 -8.53 19.34 1.16
N MET A 138 -9.60 18.82 0.55
CA MET A 138 -9.55 17.61 -0.27
C MET A 138 -8.71 17.79 -1.54
N GLU A 139 -8.78 18.95 -2.21
CA GLU A 139 -8.00 19.24 -3.42
C GLU A 139 -6.49 19.22 -3.12
N SER A 140 -6.06 19.86 -2.03
CA SER A 140 -4.64 19.88 -1.60
C SER A 140 -4.04 18.51 -1.25
N HIS A 141 -4.86 17.50 -0.94
CA HIS A 141 -4.41 16.15 -0.59
C HIS A 141 -4.39 15.16 -1.76
N LEU A 142 -5.01 15.54 -2.88
CA LEU A 142 -5.18 14.69 -4.07
C LEU A 142 -4.31 15.12 -5.25
N GLU A 143 -3.72 16.31 -5.20
CA GLU A 143 -2.73 16.83 -6.16
C GLU A 143 -1.32 16.25 -5.95
#